data_AF-A0AAN9A591-F1
#
_entry.id   AF-A0AAN9A591-F1
#
_cell.length_a   1.000
_cell.length_b   1.000
_cell.length_c   1.000
_cell.angle_alpha   90.00
_cell.angle_beta   90.00
_cell.angle_gamma   90.00
#
_symmetry.space_group_name_H-M   'P 1'
#
loop_
_entity.id
_entity.type
_entity.pdbx_description
1 polymer ?
#
loop_
_entity_poly.entity_id
_entity_poly.type
_entity_poly.pdbx_seq_one_letter_code
_entity_poly.pdbx_strand_id
1 'polypeptide(L)'
;MEPMVWIVDHFTKALGPILVGGVVILTSSVVYIVYWIGLPYYWNKSPELTSFLLVLGHWLLINVIFHFVMAAKTDPGTPPQGILISEAVTICKKCIAPKPPRTHHCSVCNRCVLKMDHHCRILFNFTV
;
A
#
# COMPACT_ATOMS: atom_id res chain seq x y z
N MET A 1 -24.94 -4.27 11.56
CA MET A 1 -23.55 -3.93 11.93
C MET A 1 -23.61 -3.26 13.28
N GLU A 2 -22.77 -3.68 14.23
CA GLU A 2 -22.71 -3.01 15.53
C GLU A 2 -22.22 -1.56 15.36
N PRO A 3 -22.73 -0.60 16.15
CA PRO A 3 -22.41 0.82 15.99
C PRO A 3 -20.91 1.11 16.08
N MET A 4 -20.16 0.34 16.88
CA MET A 4 -18.69 0.48 16.98
C MET A 4 -17.96 0.17 15.68
N VAL A 5 -18.38 -0.86 14.95
CA VAL A 5 -17.74 -1.25 13.67
C VAL A 5 -17.95 -0.16 12.62
N TRP A 6 -19.13 0.47 12.60
CA TRP A 6 -19.40 1.57 11.68
C TRP A 6 -18.52 2.80 11.96
N ILE A 7 -18.32 3.16 13.24
CA ILE A 7 -17.46 4.29 13.62
C ILE A 7 -16.01 4.05 13.18
N VAL A 8 -15.47 2.87 13.49
CA VAL A 8 -14.10 2.49 13.10
C VAL A 8 -13.95 2.51 11.58
N ASP A 9 -14.94 2.00 10.86
CA ASP A 9 -14.94 1.96 9.39
C ASP A 9 -15.00 3.35 8.76
N HIS A 10 -15.76 4.27 9.36
CA HIS A 10 -15.87 5.64 8.89
C HIS A 10 -14.58 6.43 9.17
N PHE A 11 -14.05 6.27 10.39
CA PHE A 11 -12.81 6.91 10.81
C PHE A 11 -11.61 6.45 9.99
N THR A 12 -11.46 5.13 9.78
CA THR A 12 -10.33 4.58 9.01
C THR A 12 -10.36 4.99 7.53
N LYS A 13 -11.55 5.14 6.94
CA LYS A 13 -11.71 5.66 5.57
C LYS A 13 -11.30 7.12 5.42
N ALA A 14 -11.57 7.95 6.43
CA ALA A 14 -11.17 9.35 6.42
C ALA A 14 -9.67 9.52 6.73
N LEU A 15 -9.16 8.75 7.69
CA LEU A 15 -7.76 8.82 8.12
C LEU A 15 -6.78 8.41 7.01
N GLY A 16 -7.17 7.46 6.17
CA GLY A 16 -6.30 6.93 5.12
C GLY A 16 -5.75 7.98 4.14
N PRO A 17 -6.62 8.68 3.39
CA PRO A 17 -6.20 9.77 2.50
C PRO A 17 -5.45 10.89 3.21
N ILE A 18 -5.76 11.17 4.48
CA ILE A 18 -5.06 12.18 5.28
C ILE A 18 -3.61 11.76 5.54
N LEU A 19 -3.38 10.52 5.96
CA LEU A 19 -2.03 9.99 6.19
C LEU A 19 -1.22 9.93 4.90
N VAL A 20 -1.84 9.47 3.79
CA VAL A 20 -1.20 9.48 2.47
C VAL A 20 -0.83 10.90 2.04
N GLY A 21 -1.76 11.85 2.16
CA GLY A 21 -1.51 13.26 1.86
C GLY A 21 -0.39 13.84 2.72
N GLY A 22 -0.37 13.52 4.02
CA GLY A 22 0.70 13.92 4.93
C GLY A 22 2.08 13.42 4.50
N VAL A 23 2.19 12.15 4.10
CA VAL A 23 3.46 11.58 3.58
C VAL A 23 3.89 12.29 2.28
N VAL A 24 2.96 12.55 1.36
CA VAL A 24 3.27 13.27 0.11
C VAL A 24 3.73 14.70 0.38
N ILE A 25 3.07 15.42 1.28
CA ILE A 25 3.45 16.79 1.65
C ILE A 25 4.83 16.79 2.32
N LEU A 26 5.07 15.88 3.26
CA LEU A 26 6.35 15.79 3.98
C LEU A 26 7.51 15.45 3.03
N THR A 27 7.32 14.46 2.15
CA THR A 27 8.35 14.09 1.17
C THR A 27 8.62 15.24 0.19
N SER A 28 7.58 15.93 -0.28
CA SER A 28 7.71 17.08 -1.18
C SER A 28 8.41 18.26 -0.52
N SER A 29 8.14 18.53 0.76
CA SER A 29 8.80 19.62 1.49
C SER A 29 10.28 19.34 1.73
N VAL A 30 10.65 18.10 2.06
CA VAL A 30 12.05 17.68 2.18
C VAL A 30 12.78 17.85 0.86
N VAL A 31 12.19 17.38 -0.24
CA VAL A 31 12.74 17.54 -1.59
C VAL A 31 12.95 19.02 -1.91
N TYR A 32 11.94 19.87 -1.68
CA TYR A 32 12.05 21.31 -1.91
C TYR A 32 13.21 21.95 -1.12
N ILE A 33 13.35 21.64 0.17
CA ILE A 33 14.43 22.17 1.01
C ILE A 33 15.80 21.72 0.49
N VAL A 34 15.92 20.46 0.06
CA VAL A 34 17.18 19.91 -0.49
C VAL A 34 17.63 20.68 -1.73
N TYR A 35 16.73 21.00 -2.67
CA TYR A 35 17.12 21.75 -3.87
C TYR A 35 17.25 23.26 -3.64
N TRP A 36 16.40 23.84 -2.81
CA TRP A 36 16.36 25.29 -2.63
C TRP A 36 17.46 25.81 -1.70
N ILE A 37 17.78 25.06 -0.64
CA ILE A 37 18.74 25.46 0.39
C ILE A 37 19.95 24.53 0.36
N GLY A 38 19.72 23.21 0.37
CA GLY A 38 20.80 22.22 0.46
C GLY A 38 21.77 22.30 -0.71
N LEU A 39 21.25 22.28 -1.94
CA LEU A 39 22.06 22.27 -3.16
C LEU A 39 23.02 23.46 -3.25
N PRO A 40 22.57 24.74 -3.21
CA PRO A 40 23.50 25.87 -3.32
C PRO A 40 24.47 25.95 -2.13
N TYR A 41 24.07 25.50 -0.93
CA TYR A 41 24.94 25.52 0.24
C TYR A 41 26.07 24.49 0.15
N TYR A 42 25.75 23.22 -0.16
CA TYR A 42 26.72 22.12 -0.18
C TYR A 42 27.53 22.06 -1.48
N TRP A 43 26.98 22.57 -2.59
CA TRP A 43 27.70 22.63 -3.88
C TRP A 43 28.99 23.45 -3.79
N ASN A 44 28.98 24.53 -3.02
CA ASN A 44 30.15 25.39 -2.81
C ASN A 44 31.19 24.79 -1.83
N LYS A 45 30.81 23.76 -1.06
CA LYS A 45 31.70 23.11 -0.08
C LYS A 45 32.40 21.90 -0.67
N SER A 46 31.63 21.01 -1.29
CA SER A 46 32.13 19.75 -1.84
C SER A 46 31.17 19.26 -2.94
N PRO A 47 31.39 19.63 -4.21
CA PRO A 47 30.46 19.30 -5.30
C PRO A 47 30.40 17.80 -5.60
N GLU A 48 31.48 17.05 -5.39
CA GLU A 48 31.55 15.61 -5.65
C GLU A 48 30.64 14.84 -4.68
N LEU A 49 30.80 15.10 -3.38
CA LEU A 49 29.96 14.48 -2.35
C LEU A 49 28.50 14.90 -2.51
N THR A 50 28.25 16.18 -2.82
CA THR A 50 26.90 16.69 -3.06
C THR A 50 26.25 15.95 -4.23
N SER A 51 26.97 15.76 -5.32
CA SER A 51 26.47 15.03 -6.50
C SER A 51 26.17 13.57 -6.18
N PHE A 52 27.06 12.88 -5.45
CA PHE A 52 26.82 11.50 -4.99
C PHE A 52 25.57 11.37 -4.12
N LEU A 53 25.41 12.25 -3.13
CA LEU A 53 24.26 12.26 -2.23
C LEU A 53 22.95 12.58 -2.96
N LEU A 54 22.98 13.49 -3.94
CA LEU A 54 21.81 13.76 -4.79
C LEU A 54 21.41 12.51 -5.57
N VAL A 55 22.35 11.84 -6.24
CA VAL A 55 22.05 10.62 -6.99
C VAL A 55 21.44 9.54 -6.08
N LEU A 56 22.04 9.32 -4.91
CA LEU A 56 21.50 8.38 -3.92
C LEU A 56 20.10 8.80 -3.44
N GLY A 57 19.90 10.08 -3.17
CA GLY A 57 18.61 10.63 -2.73
C GLY A 57 17.50 10.43 -3.75
N HIS A 58 17.78 10.67 -5.04
CA HIS A 58 16.81 10.41 -6.12
C HIS A 58 16.51 8.93 -6.27
N TRP A 59 17.53 8.07 -6.17
CA TRP A 59 17.36 6.63 -6.20
C TRP A 59 16.40 6.16 -5.10
N LEU A 60 16.59 6.66 -3.87
CA LEU A 60 15.68 6.36 -2.75
C LEU A 60 14.28 6.91 -2.99
N LEU A 61 14.14 8.13 -3.50
CA LEU A 61 12.84 8.72 -3.83
C LEU A 61 12.07 7.89 -4.87
N ILE A 62 12.75 7.44 -5.92
CA ILE A 62 12.18 6.56 -6.95
C ILE A 62 11.70 5.25 -6.30
N ASN A 63 12.50 4.65 -5.42
CA ASN A 63 12.11 3.44 -4.70
C ASN A 63 10.87 3.67 -3.83
N VAL A 64 10.81 4.78 -3.09
CA VAL A 64 9.64 5.12 -2.25
C VAL A 64 8.38 5.24 -3.10
N ILE A 65 8.46 5.99 -4.21
CA ILE A 65 7.32 6.17 -5.13
C ILE A 65 6.90 4.83 -5.74
N PHE A 66 7.85 4.02 -6.21
CA PHE A 66 7.57 2.72 -6.81
C PHE A 66 6.85 1.78 -5.84
N HIS A 67 7.40 1.58 -4.63
CA HIS A 67 6.79 0.68 -3.64
C HIS A 67 5.43 1.19 -3.17
N PHE A 68 5.26 2.50 -3.01
CA PHE A 68 3.97 3.09 -2.68
C PHE A 68 2.92 2.82 -3.77
N VAL A 69 3.28 3.04 -5.04
CA VAL A 69 2.37 2.78 -6.18
C VAL A 69 2.04 1.29 -6.29
N MET A 70 3.03 0.41 -6.10
CA MET A 70 2.79 -1.05 -6.12
C MET A 70 1.86 -1.47 -4.98
N ALA A 71 2.06 -0.96 -3.76
CA ALA A 71 1.17 -1.23 -2.64
C ALA A 71 -0.27 -0.73 -2.89
N ALA A 72 -0.44 0.34 -3.65
CA ALA A 72 -1.74 0.93 -3.95
C ALA A 72 -2.48 0.27 -5.13
N LYS A 73 -1.76 -0.25 -6.12
CA LYS A 73 -2.34 -0.69 -7.40
C LYS A 73 -2.28 -2.19 -7.66
N THR A 74 -1.51 -2.95 -6.89
CA THR A 74 -1.42 -4.39 -7.10
C THR A 74 -2.75 -5.04 -6.74
N ASP A 75 -3.38 -5.74 -7.69
CA ASP A 75 -4.60 -6.49 -7.39
C ASP A 75 -4.23 -7.65 -6.43
N PRO A 76 -5.03 -7.86 -5.37
CA PRO A 76 -4.77 -8.89 -4.36
C PRO A 76 -4.93 -10.33 -4.88
N GLY A 77 -5.31 -10.50 -6.14
CA GLY A 77 -5.51 -11.79 -6.76
C GLY A 77 -6.86 -12.41 -6.41
N THR A 78 -7.27 -13.34 -7.25
CA THR A 78 -8.47 -14.16 -7.02
C THR A 78 -8.08 -15.63 -7.00
N PRO A 79 -8.75 -16.47 -6.20
CA PRO A 79 -8.50 -17.90 -6.21
C PRO A 79 -8.90 -18.49 -7.58
N PRO A 80 -8.16 -19.51 -8.07
CA PRO A 80 -8.51 -20.19 -9.31
C PRO A 80 -9.89 -20.83 -9.20
N GLN A 81 -10.71 -20.65 -10.24
CA GLN A 81 -12.08 -21.18 -10.31
C GLN A 81 -12.08 -22.42 -11.21
N GLY A 82 -12.28 -23.62 -10.65
CA GLY A 82 -12.33 -24.85 -11.44
C GLY A 82 -12.01 -26.13 -10.67
N ILE A 83 -12.37 -27.27 -11.27
CA ILE A 83 -12.54 -28.63 -10.69
C ILE A 83 -11.25 -29.28 -10.12
N LEU A 84 -10.07 -28.64 -10.24
CA LEU A 84 -8.80 -29.22 -9.77
C LEU A 84 -8.19 -28.42 -8.61
N ILE A 85 -8.94 -28.20 -7.54
CA ILE A 85 -8.34 -27.82 -6.25
C ILE A 85 -8.14 -29.12 -5.45
N SER A 86 -7.10 -29.90 -5.80
CA SER A 86 -6.79 -31.15 -5.11
C SER A 86 -6.48 -30.97 -3.61
N GLU A 87 -6.22 -29.74 -3.18
CA GLU A 87 -5.88 -29.36 -1.80
C GLU A 87 -6.88 -28.36 -1.18
N ALA A 88 -8.14 -28.34 -1.63
CA ALA A 88 -9.14 -27.46 -1.02
C ALA A 88 -9.37 -27.85 0.45
N VAL A 89 -8.96 -26.98 1.37
CA VAL A 89 -9.01 -27.28 2.81
C VAL A 89 -10.43 -27.08 3.37
N THR A 90 -11.18 -26.11 2.83
CA THR A 90 -12.54 -25.76 3.30
C THR A 90 -13.39 -25.17 2.17
N ILE A 91 -14.69 -24.95 2.38
CA ILE A 91 -15.59 -24.26 1.45
C ILE A 91 -15.94 -22.88 2.02
N CYS A 92 -15.92 -21.84 1.19
CA CYS A 92 -16.44 -20.54 1.57
C CYS A 92 -17.97 -20.56 1.60
N LYS A 93 -18.59 -20.36 2.77
CA LYS A 93 -20.05 -20.34 2.92
C LYS A 93 -20.75 -19.21 2.14
N LYS A 94 -20.06 -18.08 1.94
CA LYS A 94 -20.62 -16.90 1.25
C LYS A 94 -20.50 -16.99 -0.27
N CYS A 95 -19.35 -17.46 -0.77
CA CYS A 95 -19.12 -17.61 -2.21
C CYS A 95 -19.55 -18.98 -2.76
N ILE A 96 -19.87 -19.94 -1.88
CA ILE A 96 -20.25 -21.32 -2.21
C ILE A 96 -19.20 -21.95 -3.16
N ALA A 97 -17.93 -21.74 -2.84
CA ALA A 97 -16.80 -22.18 -3.66
C ALA A 97 -15.71 -22.84 -2.78
N PRO A 98 -14.99 -23.85 -3.30
CA PRO A 98 -13.85 -24.45 -2.61
C PRO A 98 -12.77 -23.42 -2.37
N LYS A 99 -12.18 -23.44 -1.18
CA LYS A 99 -11.20 -22.48 -0.67
C LYS A 99 -9.81 -23.12 -0.71
N PRO A 100 -8.91 -22.67 -1.59
CA PRO A 100 -7.50 -23.04 -1.54
C PRO A 100 -6.87 -22.70 -0.17
N PRO A 101 -5.74 -23.34 0.19
CA PRO A 101 -4.98 -22.97 1.38
C PRO A 101 -4.59 -21.49 1.33
N ARG A 102 -4.63 -20.82 2.49
CA ARG A 102 -4.33 -19.38 2.68
C ARG A 102 -5.26 -18.39 1.95
N THR A 103 -6.33 -18.82 1.29
CA THR A 103 -7.37 -17.88 0.83
C THR A 103 -8.15 -17.34 2.05
N HIS A 104 -8.76 -16.16 1.98
CA HIS A 104 -9.77 -15.70 2.95
C HIS A 104 -10.92 -14.96 2.24
N HIS A 105 -12.12 -14.95 2.80
CA HIS A 105 -13.24 -14.19 2.25
C HIS A 105 -13.24 -12.80 2.88
N CYS A 106 -13.07 -11.76 2.06
CA CYS A 106 -13.19 -10.39 2.52
C CYS A 106 -14.67 -9.97 2.44
N SER A 107 -15.29 -9.69 3.59
CA SER A 107 -16.67 -9.21 3.65
C SER A 107 -16.85 -7.79 3.12
N VAL A 108 -15.76 -7.01 3.02
CA VAL A 108 -15.79 -5.65 2.46
C VAL A 108 -15.76 -5.71 0.93
N CYS A 109 -14.89 -6.55 0.35
CA CYS A 109 -14.81 -6.75 -1.10
C CYS A 109 -15.84 -7.75 -1.65
N ASN A 110 -16.56 -8.47 -0.78
CA ASN A 110 -17.48 -9.55 -1.12
C ASN A 110 -16.90 -10.64 -2.05
N ARG A 111 -15.60 -10.92 -1.91
CA ARG A 111 -14.90 -11.94 -2.71
C ARG A 111 -13.88 -12.71 -1.88
N CYS A 112 -13.56 -13.92 -2.33
CA CYS A 112 -12.41 -14.66 -1.81
C CYS A 112 -11.12 -14.10 -2.43
N VAL A 113 -10.10 -13.91 -1.60
CA VAL A 113 -8.80 -13.37 -1.95
C VAL A 113 -7.73 -14.37 -1.55
N LEU A 114 -6.81 -14.67 -2.47
CA LEU A 114 -5.73 -15.64 -2.26
C LEU A 114 -4.60 -15.02 -1.43
N LYS A 115 -4.07 -15.76 -0.43
CA LYS A 115 -3.02 -15.27 0.48
C LYS A 115 -3.35 -13.92 1.15
N MET A 116 -4.64 -13.66 1.38
CA MET A 116 -5.09 -12.44 2.04
C MET A 116 -4.53 -12.36 3.46
N ASP A 117 -3.81 -11.29 3.76
CA ASP A 117 -3.41 -10.92 5.10
C ASP A 117 -4.50 -10.06 5.75
N HIS A 118 -4.88 -8.95 5.10
CA HIS A 118 -5.91 -8.04 5.62
C HIS A 118 -6.54 -7.14 4.55
N HIS A 119 -7.69 -6.55 4.89
CA HIS A 119 -8.28 -5.49 4.07
C HIS A 119 -7.77 -4.12 4.57
N CYS A 120 -6.82 -3.54 3.86
CA CYS A 120 -6.20 -2.27 4.20
C CYS A 120 -7.13 -1.11 3.83
N ARG A 121 -7.80 -0.55 4.85
CA ARG A 121 -8.65 0.64 4.72
C ARG A 121 -7.87 1.95 4.70
N ILE A 122 -6.63 1.92 5.20
CA ILE A 122 -5.78 3.10 5.44
C ILE A 122 -5.11 3.57 4.14
N LEU A 123 -4.64 2.68 3.28
CA LEU A 123 -3.97 3.14 2.05
C LEU A 123 -5.02 3.57 1.02
N PHE A 124 -5.80 2.62 0.48
CA PHE A 124 -6.77 2.91 -0.57
C PHE A 124 -7.98 1.96 -0.59
N ASN A 125 -8.32 1.33 0.55
CA ASN A 125 -9.42 0.37 0.65
C ASN A 125 -9.22 -0.90 -0.22
N PHE A 126 -7.98 -1.38 -0.31
CA PHE A 126 -7.60 -2.61 -1.03
C PHE A 126 -7.28 -3.75 -0.07
N THR A 127 -7.38 -4.98 -0.57
CA THR A 127 -6.92 -6.17 0.13
C THR A 127 -5.41 -6.34 -0.09
N VAL A 128 -4.70 -6.76 0.95
CA VAL A 128 -3.26 -7.09 0.95
C VAL A 128 -3.12 -8.52 1.42
#